data_AF-A0A1Y2F433-F1
#
_entry.id   AF-A0A1Y2F433-F1
#
_cell.length_a   1.000
_cell.length_b   1.000
_cell.length_c   1.000
_cell.angle_alpha   90.00
_cell.angle_beta   90.00
_cell.angle_gamma   90.00
#
_symmetry.space_group_name_H-M   'P 1'
#
loop_
_entity.id
_entity.type
_entity.pdbx_description
1 polymer ?
#
loop_
_entity_poly.entity_id
_entity_poly.type
_entity_poly.pdbx_seq_one_letter_code
_entity_poly.pdbx_strand_id
1 'polypeptide(L)'
;MSDIAKIVSIKTGTVKRLTKDYEYSKKEVTTEQERYEKLKANGGDEYELRAQQKVVADAEQMIPDYKKRLAKALEELEEFTDSSDPAVTSLKELSAAKDVAAAAKAIVGNA
;
A
#
# COMPACT_ATOMS: atom_id res chain seq x y z
N MET A 1 24.66 -13.49 5.14
CA MET A 1 23.96 -12.19 5.02
C MET A 1 24.41 -11.33 6.19
N SER A 2 24.97 -10.15 5.94
CA SER A 2 25.38 -9.22 7.01
C SER A 2 24.16 -8.71 7.78
N ASP A 3 24.35 -8.20 9.00
CA ASP A 3 23.23 -7.67 9.78
C ASP A 3 22.59 -6.44 9.12
N ILE A 4 23.40 -5.62 8.42
CA ILE A 4 22.92 -4.51 7.59
C ILE A 4 22.04 -5.02 6.44
N ALA A 5 22.46 -6.08 5.73
CA ALA A 5 21.66 -6.69 4.66
C ALA A 5 20.33 -7.27 5.17
N LYS A 6 20.31 -7.82 6.39
CA LYS A 6 19.06 -8.27 7.04
C LYS A 6 18.14 -7.08 7.31
N ILE A 7 18.66 -5.95 7.81
CA ILE A 7 17.86 -4.75 8.10
C ILE A 7 17.22 -4.21 6.82
N VAL A 8 17.99 -4.06 5.73
CA VAL A 8 17.45 -3.63 4.42
C VAL A 8 16.33 -4.56 3.95
N SER A 9 16.56 -5.87 4.05
CA SER A 9 15.58 -6.88 3.64
C SER A 9 14.28 -6.80 4.46
N ILE A 10 14.38 -6.56 5.77
CA ILE A 10 13.21 -6.39 6.66
C ILE A 10 12.42 -5.14 6.28
N LYS A 11 13.09 -3.99 6.15
CA LYS A 11 12.44 -2.72 5.78
C LYS A 11 11.78 -2.82 4.40
N THR A 12 12.49 -3.38 3.41
CA THR A 12 11.95 -3.66 2.08
C THR A 12 10.72 -4.55 2.14
N GLY A 13 10.76 -5.62 2.94
CA GLY A 13 9.62 -6.51 3.14
C GLY A 13 8.41 -5.82 3.76
N THR A 14 8.62 -4.88 4.69
CA THR A 14 7.55 -4.09 5.30
C THR A 14 6.89 -3.16 4.29
N VAL A 15 7.67 -2.40 3.51
CA VAL A 15 7.14 -1.53 2.45
C VAL A 15 6.36 -2.37 1.43
N LYS A 16 6.92 -3.50 0.98
CA LYS A 16 6.27 -4.40 0.02
C LYS A 16 4.92 -4.95 0.51
N ARG A 17 4.80 -5.29 1.79
CA ARG A 17 3.52 -5.76 2.37
C ARG A 17 2.50 -4.63 2.40
N LEU A 18 2.88 -3.46 2.91
CA LEU A 18 1.99 -2.30 2.99
C LEU A 18 1.52 -1.80 1.61
N THR A 19 2.38 -1.85 0.60
CA THR A 19 2.00 -1.61 -0.80
C THR A 19 0.89 -2.56 -1.24
N LYS A 20 1.05 -3.86 -0.98
CA LYS A 20 0.02 -4.85 -1.33
C LYS A 20 -1.27 -4.64 -0.55
N ASP A 21 -1.18 -4.40 0.76
CA ASP A 21 -2.37 -4.16 1.60
C ASP A 21 -3.18 -2.98 1.06
N TYR A 22 -2.51 -1.88 0.69
CA TYR A 22 -3.14 -0.74 0.03
C TYR A 22 -3.79 -1.12 -1.31
N GLU A 23 -3.10 -1.84 -2.19
CA GLU A 23 -3.62 -2.29 -3.49
C GLU A 23 -4.86 -3.18 -3.34
N TYR A 24 -4.84 -4.11 -2.37
CA TYR A 24 -5.96 -4.98 -2.07
C TYR A 24 -7.16 -4.19 -1.56
N SER A 25 -6.97 -3.24 -0.64
CA SER A 25 -8.07 -2.37 -0.18
C SER A 25 -8.65 -1.51 -1.31
N LYS A 26 -7.81 -0.99 -2.23
CA LYS A 26 -8.32 -0.27 -3.41
C LYS A 26 -9.16 -1.18 -4.31
N LYS A 27 -8.72 -2.42 -4.52
CA LYS A 27 -9.47 -3.41 -5.30
C LYS A 27 -10.81 -3.79 -4.64
N GLU A 28 -10.83 -3.91 -3.31
CA GLU A 28 -12.05 -4.15 -2.55
C GLU A 28 -13.05 -3.01 -2.73
N VAL A 29 -12.60 -1.75 -2.59
CA VAL A 29 -13.45 -0.57 -2.85
C VAL A 29 -14.02 -0.60 -4.27
N THR A 30 -13.19 -0.85 -5.29
CA THR A 30 -13.68 -0.96 -6.68
C THR A 30 -14.71 -2.08 -6.83
N THR A 31 -14.48 -3.24 -6.20
CA THR A 31 -15.41 -4.38 -6.27
C THR A 31 -16.77 -4.04 -5.64
N GLU A 32 -16.76 -3.38 -4.48
CA GLU A 32 -18.00 -3.01 -3.78
C GLU A 32 -18.73 -1.84 -4.46
N GLN A 33 -18.00 -0.92 -5.09
CA GLN A 33 -18.56 0.12 -5.95
C GLN A 33 -19.22 -0.49 -7.20
N GLU A 34 -18.58 -1.43 -7.88
CA GLU A 34 -19.19 -2.15 -9.00
C GLU A 34 -20.46 -2.91 -8.60
N ARG A 35 -20.47 -3.51 -7.40
CA ARG A 35 -21.65 -4.17 -6.84
C ARG A 35 -22.78 -3.18 -6.59
N TYR A 36 -22.46 -2.01 -6.03
CA TYR A 36 -23.42 -0.92 -5.84
C TYR A 36 -24.04 -0.48 -7.17
N GLU A 37 -23.23 -0.23 -8.20
CA GLU A 37 -23.73 0.20 -9.51
C GLU A 37 -24.58 -0.90 -10.19
N LYS A 38 -24.19 -2.17 -10.06
CA LYS A 38 -25.00 -3.30 -10.55
C LYS A 38 -26.34 -3.41 -9.81
N LEU A 39 -26.34 -3.26 -8.48
CA LEU A 39 -27.56 -3.28 -7.67
C LEU A 39 -28.52 -2.17 -8.10
N LYS A 40 -27.98 -0.96 -8.31
CA LYS A 40 -28.74 0.19 -8.81
C LYS A 40 -29.31 -0.05 -10.21
N ALA A 41 -28.51 -0.59 -11.13
CA ALA A 41 -28.94 -0.89 -12.50
C ALA A 41 -30.03 -1.97 -12.55
N ASN A 42 -30.03 -2.90 -11.61
CA ASN A 42 -31.02 -3.97 -11.50
C ASN A 42 -32.29 -3.55 -10.76
N GLY A 43 -32.42 -2.27 -10.37
CA GLY A 43 -33.60 -1.75 -9.69
C GLY A 43 -33.68 -2.09 -8.20
N GLY A 44 -32.53 -2.28 -7.55
CA GLY A 44 -32.46 -2.47 -6.10
C GLY A 44 -33.12 -1.31 -5.35
N ASP A 45 -33.76 -1.64 -4.23
CA ASP A 45 -34.54 -0.67 -3.47
C ASP A 45 -33.66 0.27 -2.61
N GLU A 46 -34.27 1.27 -1.99
CA GLU A 46 -33.54 2.25 -1.18
C GLU A 46 -32.82 1.62 0.02
N TYR A 47 -33.39 0.58 0.62
CA TYR A 47 -32.78 -0.11 1.76
C TYR A 47 -31.54 -0.89 1.31
N GLU A 48 -31.63 -1.64 0.21
CA GLU A 48 -30.52 -2.39 -0.37
C GLU A 48 -29.39 -1.46 -0.81
N LEU A 49 -29.71 -0.36 -1.48
CA LEU A 49 -28.73 0.62 -1.94
C LEU A 49 -28.00 1.28 -0.76
N ARG A 50 -28.72 1.66 0.30
CA ARG A 50 -28.10 2.22 1.52
C ARG A 50 -27.23 1.19 2.23
N ALA A 51 -27.64 -0.07 2.27
CA ALA A 51 -26.83 -1.14 2.85
C ALA A 51 -25.51 -1.31 2.09
N GLN A 52 -25.56 -1.40 0.76
CA GLN A 52 -24.37 -1.55 -0.07
C GLN A 52 -23.46 -0.30 -0.01
N GLN A 53 -24.03 0.92 0.09
CA GLN A 53 -23.24 2.14 0.32
C GLN A 53 -22.43 2.09 1.62
N LYS A 54 -22.99 1.50 2.70
CA LYS A 54 -22.24 1.31 3.94
C LYS A 54 -21.07 0.36 3.75
N VAL A 55 -21.27 -0.73 3.01
CA VAL A 55 -20.19 -1.67 2.67
C VAL A 55 -19.06 -0.98 1.90
N VAL A 56 -19.39 -0.12 0.93
CA VAL A 56 -18.40 0.69 0.20
C VAL A 56 -17.65 1.62 1.17
N ALA A 57 -18.37 2.32 2.05
CA ALA A 57 -17.76 3.24 3.01
C ALA A 57 -16.81 2.52 3.99
N ASP A 58 -17.20 1.34 4.47
CA ASP A 58 -16.38 0.52 5.38
C ASP A 58 -15.11 0.02 4.68
N ALA A 59 -15.19 -0.37 3.41
CA ALA A 59 -14.02 -0.74 2.60
C ALA A 59 -13.06 0.46 2.39
N GLU A 60 -13.60 1.67 2.22
CA GLU A 60 -12.81 2.89 2.01
C GLU A 60 -12.04 3.32 3.27
N GLN A 61 -12.57 3.04 4.46
CA GLN A 61 -11.98 3.47 5.74
C GLN A 61 -10.57 2.93 5.99
N MET A 62 -10.18 1.81 5.36
CA MET A 62 -8.87 1.19 5.57
C MET A 62 -7.74 1.85 4.76
N ILE A 63 -8.08 2.49 3.64
CA ILE A 63 -7.09 3.06 2.69
C ILE A 63 -6.19 4.12 3.36
N PRO A 64 -6.70 5.07 4.16
CA PRO A 64 -5.87 6.09 4.80
C PRO A 64 -4.83 5.53 5.77
N ASP A 65 -5.16 4.49 6.55
CA ASP A 65 -4.21 3.87 7.49
C ASP A 65 -3.05 3.21 6.75
N TYR A 66 -3.38 2.39 5.74
CA TYR A 66 -2.34 1.74 4.92
C TYR A 66 -1.45 2.77 4.22
N LYS A 67 -2.02 3.84 3.67
CA LYS A 67 -1.25 4.92 3.04
C LYS A 67 -0.32 5.61 4.04
N LYS A 68 -0.80 5.92 5.25
CA LYS A 68 0.01 6.55 6.31
C LYS A 68 1.16 5.65 6.76
N ARG A 69 0.87 4.36 7.00
CA ARG A 69 1.88 3.38 7.40
C ARG A 69 2.91 3.13 6.30
N LEU A 70 2.45 3.09 5.04
CA LEU A 70 3.33 2.96 3.88
C LEU A 70 4.27 4.16 3.75
N ALA A 71 3.77 5.39 3.91
CA ALA A 71 4.59 6.60 3.86
C ALA A 71 5.72 6.57 4.91
N LYS A 72 5.38 6.21 6.15
CA LYS A 72 6.39 6.06 7.22
C LYS A 72 7.41 4.96 6.93
N ALA A 73 6.96 3.78 6.50
CA ALA A 73 7.85 2.67 6.20
C ALA A 73 8.78 2.97 5.00
N LEU A 74 8.28 3.74 4.03
CA LEU A 74 9.04 4.21 2.89
C LEU A 74 10.12 5.19 3.33
N GLU A 75 9.78 6.22 4.11
CA GLU A 75 10.74 7.16 4.69
C GLU A 75 11.87 6.42 5.44
N GLU A 76 11.50 5.50 6.32
CA GLU A 76 12.45 4.68 7.08
C GLU A 76 13.34 3.75 6.22
N LEU A 77 12.88 3.36 5.03
CA LEU A 77 13.67 2.58 4.08
C LEU A 77 14.63 3.50 3.32
N GLU A 78 14.15 4.64 2.85
CA GLU A 78 14.94 5.60 2.08
C GLU A 78 16.06 6.22 2.90
N GLU A 79 15.78 6.65 4.13
CA GLU A 79 16.80 7.12 5.08
C GLU A 79 17.91 6.08 5.29
N PHE A 80 17.55 4.78 5.33
CA PHE A 80 18.52 3.72 5.50
C PHE A 80 19.34 3.50 4.23
N THR A 81 18.71 3.50 3.06
CA THR A 81 19.36 3.21 1.78
C THR A 81 20.15 4.38 1.20
N ASP A 82 19.82 5.61 1.57
CA ASP A 82 20.49 6.84 1.12
C ASP A 82 21.74 7.16 1.95
N SER A 83 22.13 6.29 2.89
CA SER A 83 23.37 6.42 3.63
C SER A 83 24.60 6.39 2.71
N SER A 84 25.61 7.18 3.03
CA SER A 84 26.92 7.16 2.35
C SER A 84 27.83 6.01 2.81
N ASP A 85 27.31 5.06 3.61
CA ASP A 85 28.07 3.94 4.14
C ASP A 85 28.39 2.93 3.03
N PRO A 86 29.67 2.62 2.74
CA PRO A 86 30.05 1.57 1.80
C PRO A 86 29.42 0.20 2.12
N ALA A 87 29.16 -0.09 3.40
CA ALA A 87 28.54 -1.33 3.85
C ALA A 87 27.05 -1.42 3.47
N VAL A 88 26.40 -0.29 3.17
CA VAL A 88 25.02 -0.21 2.68
C VAL A 88 25.01 -0.12 1.15
N THR A 89 25.79 0.79 0.58
CA THR A 89 25.81 1.07 -0.88
C THR A 89 26.29 -0.10 -1.74
N SER A 90 27.07 -1.02 -1.17
CA SER A 90 27.53 -2.24 -1.86
C SER A 90 26.56 -3.43 -1.75
N LEU A 91 25.44 -3.28 -1.03
CA LEU A 91 24.48 -4.36 -0.84
C LEU A 91 23.71 -4.66 -2.13
N LYS A 92 23.72 -5.93 -2.52
CA LYS A 92 22.92 -6.43 -3.66
C LYS A 92 21.41 -6.26 -3.42
N GLU A 93 20.99 -6.22 -2.16
CA GLU A 93 19.59 -6.06 -1.74
C GLU A 93 19.03 -4.66 -2.11
N LEU A 94 19.89 -3.67 -2.40
CA LEU A 94 19.45 -2.31 -2.74
C LEU A 94 18.62 -2.24 -4.03
N SER A 95 18.86 -3.12 -5.00
CA SER A 95 18.05 -3.14 -6.23
C SER A 95 16.57 -3.37 -5.89
N ALA A 96 16.30 -4.43 -5.11
CA ALA A 96 14.94 -4.77 -4.70
C ALA A 96 14.33 -3.71 -3.79
N ALA A 97 15.13 -3.10 -2.90
CA ALA A 97 14.68 -2.01 -2.05
C ALA A 97 14.22 -0.80 -2.89
N LYS A 98 15.00 -0.41 -3.90
CA LYS A 98 14.69 0.71 -4.81
C LYS A 98 13.44 0.44 -5.66
N ASP A 99 13.28 -0.76 -6.18
CA ASP A 99 12.08 -1.13 -6.96
C ASP A 99 10.81 -1.03 -6.10
N VAL A 100 10.88 -1.54 -4.87
CA VAL A 100 9.76 -1.47 -3.91
C VAL A 100 9.50 -0.03 -3.46
N ALA A 101 10.55 0.76 -3.22
CA ALA A 101 10.42 2.17 -2.86
C ALA A 101 9.77 2.99 -3.98
N ALA A 102 10.15 2.75 -5.25
CA ALA A 102 9.54 3.41 -6.40
C ALA A 102 8.03 3.10 -6.51
N ALA A 103 7.64 1.83 -6.34
CA ALA A 103 6.23 1.43 -6.33
C ALA A 103 5.45 2.11 -5.18
N ALA A 104 6.03 2.15 -3.98
CA ALA A 104 5.43 2.82 -2.83
C ALA A 104 5.31 4.34 -3.01
N LYS A 105 6.32 4.99 -3.61
CA LYS A 105 6.30 6.43 -3.93
C LYS A 105 5.14 6.81 -4.83
N ALA A 106 4.82 5.98 -5.83
CA ALA A 106 3.68 6.23 -6.71
C ALA A 106 2.33 6.24 -5.95
N ILE A 107 2.22 5.49 -4.86
CA ILE A 107 1.04 5.46 -3.99
C ILE A 107 1.00 6.67 -3.05
N VAL A 108 2.13 6.97 -2.42
CA VAL A 108 2.23 8.07 -1.43
C VAL A 108 2.08 9.43 -2.11
N GLY A 109 2.74 9.64 -3.26
CA GLY A 109 2.80 10.91 -3.98
C GLY A 109 1.59 11.28 -4.84
N ASN A 110 0.66 10.36 -5.11
CA ASN A 110 -0.60 10.63 -5.85
C ASN A 110 -1.71 11.22 -4.94
N ALA A 111 -1.43 12.26 -4.15
CA ALA A 111 -2.44 13.03 -3.42
C ALA A 111 -2.32 14.53 -3.69
#